data_AF-A0A1M6R5C6-F1
#
_entry.id   AF-A0A1M6R5C6-F1
#
_cell.length_a   1.000
_cell.length_b   1.000
_cell.length_c   1.000
_cell.angle_alpha   90.00
_cell.angle_beta   90.00
_cell.angle_gamma   90.00
#
_symmetry.space_group_name_H-M   'P 1'
#
loop_
_entity.id
_entity.type
_entity.pdbx_description
1 polymer ?
#
loop_
_entity_poly.entity_id
_entity_poly.type
_entity_poly.pdbx_seq_one_letter_code
_entity_poly.pdbx_strand_id
1 'polypeptide(L)'
;MTRYHPLLVTLHWLLAAMIIGGLVMGSNVLAETPNDDPAKLVSLQMHMSLGIVILALMVIRLALRLLTTRPPHADIGNAMVNKLGQAAHWLFYAVVIAMCASGLAIANMAGLPGIVFGGSGAPLPADFSMYPPRAAHGVLATVLGVLILGHAGAGLWHQYVRKDGLLRRMWFGNRSE
;
A
#
# COMPACT_ATOMS: atom_id res chain seq x y z
N MET A 1 -11.05 15.53 -20.82
CA MET A 1 -11.13 15.32 -19.35
C MET A 1 -9.72 15.44 -18.76
N THR A 2 -9.55 16.30 -17.77
CA THR A 2 -8.25 16.60 -17.13
C THR A 2 -8.02 15.77 -15.86
N ARG A 3 -9.10 15.33 -15.19
CA ARG A 3 -9.06 14.60 -13.90
C ARG A 3 -9.43 13.11 -14.00
N TYR A 4 -8.96 12.34 -13.02
CA TYR A 4 -9.35 10.93 -12.85
C TYR A 4 -10.81 10.78 -12.39
N HIS A 5 -11.36 9.57 -12.53
CA HIS A 5 -12.68 9.24 -11.99
C HIS A 5 -12.71 9.47 -10.46
N PRO A 6 -13.76 10.09 -9.87
CA PRO A 6 -13.81 10.39 -8.44
C PRO A 6 -13.56 9.16 -7.54
N LEU A 7 -14.11 8.00 -7.90
CA LEU A 7 -13.81 6.75 -7.19
C LEU A 7 -12.32 6.38 -7.19
N LEU A 8 -11.59 6.63 -8.28
CA LEU A 8 -10.14 6.43 -8.32
C LEU A 8 -9.41 7.45 -7.43
N VAL A 9 -9.89 8.68 -7.33
CA VAL A 9 -9.31 9.67 -6.42
C VAL A 9 -9.52 9.27 -4.96
N THR A 10 -10.76 8.92 -4.59
CA THR A 10 -11.08 8.48 -3.22
C THR A 10 -10.27 7.24 -2.83
N LEU A 11 -10.24 6.22 -3.69
CA LEU A 11 -9.44 5.02 -3.44
C LEU A 11 -7.95 5.33 -3.34
N HIS A 12 -7.43 6.30 -4.10
CA HIS A 12 -6.01 6.66 -4.04
C HIS A 12 -5.64 7.16 -2.64
N TRP A 13 -6.36 8.16 -2.16
CA TRP A 13 -6.05 8.80 -0.87
C TRP A 13 -6.36 7.88 0.30
N LEU A 14 -7.45 7.11 0.22
CA LEU A 14 -7.77 6.10 1.23
C LEU A 14 -6.67 5.03 1.33
N LEU A 15 -6.25 4.44 0.20
CA LEU A 15 -5.17 3.46 0.16
C LEU A 15 -3.84 4.07 0.62
N ALA A 16 -3.53 5.30 0.23
CA ALA A 16 -2.31 5.98 0.68
C ALA A 16 -2.26 6.09 2.20
N ALA A 17 -3.35 6.55 2.84
CA ALA A 17 -3.43 6.64 4.30
C ALA A 17 -3.33 5.26 4.96
N MET A 18 -4.05 4.26 4.46
CA MET A 18 -4.03 2.89 5.00
C MET A 18 -2.65 2.23 4.86
N ILE A 19 -1.99 2.37 3.71
CA ILE A 19 -0.66 1.78 3.46
C ILE A 19 0.38 2.43 4.37
N ILE A 20 0.37 3.77 4.51
CA ILE A 20 1.29 4.47 5.42
C ILE A 20 1.07 4.00 6.86
N GLY A 21 -0.19 3.96 7.32
CA GLY A 21 -0.52 3.45 8.65
C GLY A 21 -0.09 1.99 8.86
N GLY A 22 -0.29 1.14 7.85
CA GLY A 22 0.12 -0.26 7.88
C GLY A 22 1.63 -0.43 7.95
N LEU A 23 2.40 0.38 7.20
CA LEU A 23 3.86 0.39 7.27
C LEU A 23 4.34 0.80 8.66
N VAL A 24 3.87 1.93 9.19
CA VAL A 24 4.23 2.41 10.53
C VAL A 24 3.90 1.37 11.59
N MET A 25 2.71 0.78 11.54
CA MET A 25 2.33 -0.24 12.51
C MET A 25 3.19 -1.50 12.38
N GLY A 26 3.56 -1.90 11.17
CA GLY A 26 4.45 -3.05 10.95
C GLY A 26 5.89 -2.80 11.43
N SER A 27 6.45 -1.62 11.13
CA SER A 27 7.87 -1.30 11.39
C SER A 27 8.16 -0.76 12.78
N ASN A 28 7.19 -0.11 13.44
CA ASN A 28 7.42 0.58 14.70
C ASN A 28 6.60 0.03 15.86
N VAL A 29 5.44 -0.59 15.59
CA VAL A 29 4.64 -1.22 16.65
C VAL A 29 4.96 -2.71 16.71
N LEU A 30 4.68 -3.44 15.63
CA LEU A 30 4.86 -4.88 15.61
C LEU A 30 6.34 -5.32 15.68
N ALA A 31 7.26 -4.56 15.11
CA ALA A 31 8.68 -4.92 15.17
C ALA A 31 9.28 -4.73 16.58
N GLU A 32 8.76 -3.79 17.36
CA GLU A 32 9.31 -3.40 18.66
C GLU A 32 8.60 -4.08 19.83
N THR A 33 7.35 -4.54 19.65
CA THR A 33 6.61 -5.29 20.66
C THR A 33 7.01 -6.78 20.63
N PRO A 34 7.47 -7.39 21.73
CA PRO A 34 7.77 -8.83 21.82
C PRO A 34 6.57 -9.72 21.48
N ASN A 35 6.82 -10.98 21.09
CA ASN A 35 5.73 -11.92 20.73
C ASN A 35 5.02 -12.54 21.94
N ASP A 36 5.63 -12.51 23.12
CA ASP A 36 5.05 -12.92 24.39
C ASP A 36 4.26 -11.81 25.09
N ASP A 37 4.32 -10.58 24.57
CA ASP A 37 3.51 -9.46 25.05
C ASP A 37 2.05 -9.60 24.56
N PRO A 38 1.05 -9.65 25.47
CA PRO A 38 -0.37 -9.71 25.09
C PRO A 38 -0.84 -8.57 24.19
N ALA A 39 -0.23 -7.38 24.29
CA ALA A 39 -0.56 -6.23 23.45
C ALA A 39 -0.30 -6.51 21.95
N LYS A 40 0.64 -7.42 21.65
CA LYS A 40 0.99 -7.80 20.28
C LYS A 40 -0.19 -8.40 19.53
N LEU A 41 -1.06 -9.15 20.21
CA LEU A 41 -2.21 -9.81 19.59
C LEU A 41 -3.17 -8.79 18.98
N VAL A 42 -3.48 -7.72 19.71
CA VAL A 42 -4.38 -6.66 19.27
C VAL A 42 -3.79 -5.90 18.08
N SER A 43 -2.51 -5.53 18.16
CA SER A 43 -1.81 -4.89 17.05
C SER A 43 -1.74 -5.79 15.81
N LEU A 44 -1.52 -7.09 15.99
CA LEU A 44 -1.45 -8.06 14.89
C LEU A 44 -2.82 -8.24 14.23
N GLN A 45 -3.88 -8.29 15.02
CA GLN A 45 -5.27 -8.32 14.54
C GLN A 45 -5.57 -7.11 13.64
N MET A 46 -5.22 -5.91 14.11
CA MET A 46 -5.40 -4.69 13.34
C MET A 46 -4.57 -4.70 12.06
N HIS A 47 -3.32 -5.17 12.12
CA HIS A 47 -2.40 -5.18 10.97
C HIS A 47 -2.88 -6.12 9.88
N MET A 48 -3.26 -7.34 10.27
CA MET A 48 -3.79 -8.34 9.35
C MET A 48 -5.10 -7.88 8.71
N SER A 49 -6.01 -7.31 9.51
CA SER A 49 -7.28 -6.77 9.01
C SER A 49 -7.04 -5.65 8.01
N LEU A 50 -6.15 -4.71 8.34
CA LEU A 50 -5.79 -3.60 7.46
C LEU A 50 -5.18 -4.11 6.15
N GLY A 51 -4.29 -5.10 6.20
CA GLY A 51 -3.69 -5.73 5.02
C GLY A 51 -4.71 -6.40 4.10
N ILE A 52 -5.71 -7.07 4.66
CA ILE A 52 -6.81 -7.70 3.91
C ILE A 52 -7.66 -6.63 3.22
N VAL A 53 -8.04 -5.57 3.93
CA VAL A 53 -8.83 -4.46 3.36
C VAL A 53 -8.04 -3.73 2.28
N ILE A 54 -6.74 -3.46 2.51
CA ILE A 54 -5.86 -2.88 1.48
C ILE A 54 -5.87 -3.75 0.23
N LEU A 55 -5.67 -5.07 0.35
CA LEU A 55 -5.65 -5.97 -0.79
C LEU A 55 -6.96 -5.90 -1.60
N ALA A 56 -8.10 -5.99 -0.92
CA ALA A 56 -9.41 -5.91 -1.55
C ALA A 56 -9.61 -4.58 -2.29
N LEU A 57 -9.32 -3.46 -1.62
CA LEU A 57 -9.41 -2.12 -2.23
C LEU A 57 -8.41 -1.92 -3.37
N MET A 58 -7.24 -2.55 -3.31
CA MET A 58 -6.22 -2.47 -4.35
C MET A 58 -6.66 -3.22 -5.62
N VAL A 59 -7.33 -4.37 -5.47
CA VAL A 59 -7.96 -5.10 -6.58
C VAL A 59 -9.10 -4.28 -7.19
N ILE A 60 -9.99 -3.70 -6.36
CA ILE A 60 -11.06 -2.82 -6.82
C ILE A 60 -10.49 -1.62 -7.58
N ARG A 61 -9.44 -0.99 -7.03
CA ARG A 61 -8.74 0.12 -7.68
C ARG A 61 -8.12 -0.28 -9.02
N LEU A 62 -7.54 -1.48 -9.12
CA LEU A 62 -6.98 -1.99 -10.37
C LEU A 62 -8.10 -2.19 -11.41
N ALA A 63 -9.20 -2.86 -11.03
CA ALA A 63 -10.35 -3.05 -11.91
C ALA A 63 -10.89 -1.72 -12.42
N LEU A 64 -11.11 -0.74 -11.52
CA LEU A 64 -11.57 0.60 -11.91
C LEU A 64 -10.57 1.33 -12.82
N ARG A 65 -9.26 1.16 -12.60
CA ARG A 65 -8.24 1.76 -13.47
C ARG A 65 -8.29 1.19 -14.90
N LEU A 66 -8.66 -0.07 -15.05
CA LEU A 66 -8.79 -0.74 -16.34
C LEU A 66 -10.13 -0.43 -17.02
N LEU A 67 -11.21 -0.30 -16.25
CA LEU A 67 -12.57 -0.15 -16.76
C LEU A 67 -13.00 1.31 -17.00
N THR A 68 -12.36 2.29 -16.35
CA THR A 68 -12.76 3.70 -16.48
C THR A 68 -11.88 4.48 -17.46
N THR A 69 -12.48 5.45 -18.14
CA THR A 69 -11.74 6.41 -18.98
C THR A 69 -10.80 7.24 -18.13
N ARG A 70 -9.52 7.27 -18.53
CA ARG A 70 -8.45 8.00 -17.84
C ARG A 70 -8.05 9.23 -18.64
N PRO A 71 -7.67 10.34 -17.97
CA PRO A 71 -7.06 11.47 -18.65
C PRO A 71 -5.74 11.04 -19.32
N PRO A 72 -5.34 11.63 -20.47
CA PRO A 72 -4.11 11.29 -21.19
C PRO A 72 -2.89 11.34 -20.28
N HIS A 73 -1.88 10.48 -20.51
CA HIS A 73 -0.66 10.53 -19.70
C HIS A 73 -0.09 11.95 -19.64
N ALA A 74 0.37 12.37 -18.47
CA ALA A 74 1.07 13.64 -18.37
C ALA A 74 2.33 13.56 -19.22
N ASP A 75 2.55 14.59 -20.05
CA ASP A 75 3.77 14.72 -20.83
C ASP A 75 4.56 15.91 -20.29
N ILE A 76 5.74 15.62 -19.77
CA ILE A 76 6.61 16.62 -19.16
C ILE A 76 7.74 17.07 -20.10
N GLY A 77 7.67 16.69 -21.38
CA GLY A 77 8.67 16.96 -22.42
C GLY A 77 9.87 16.00 -22.39
N ASN A 78 9.84 14.95 -21.57
CA ASN A 78 10.89 13.94 -21.49
C ASN A 78 10.30 12.53 -21.48
N ALA A 79 10.49 11.81 -22.59
CA ALA A 79 9.93 10.47 -22.79
C ALA A 79 10.38 9.45 -21.72
N MET A 80 11.62 9.55 -21.23
CA MET A 80 12.15 8.65 -20.21
C MET A 80 11.44 8.87 -18.87
N VAL A 81 11.29 10.13 -18.45
CA VAL A 81 10.60 10.46 -17.19
C VAL A 81 9.11 10.10 -17.28
N ASN A 82 8.46 10.36 -18.42
CA ASN A 82 7.07 9.95 -18.65
C ASN A 82 6.89 8.43 -18.54
N LYS A 83 7.84 7.63 -19.05
CA LYS A 83 7.82 6.16 -18.94
C LYS A 83 8.05 5.70 -17.50
N LEU A 84 9.00 6.31 -16.78
CA LEU A 84 9.24 6.00 -15.37
C LEU A 84 8.01 6.25 -14.50
N GLY A 85 7.31 7.36 -14.72
CA GLY A 85 6.04 7.64 -14.02
C GLY A 85 4.97 6.58 -14.27
N GLN A 86 4.88 6.04 -15.48
CA GLN A 86 3.95 4.94 -15.80
C GLN A 86 4.39 3.62 -15.18
N ALA A 87 5.68 3.29 -15.24
CA ALA A 87 6.25 2.08 -14.67
C ALA A 87 6.09 2.05 -13.14
N ALA A 88 6.29 3.18 -12.47
CA ALA A 88 6.13 3.31 -11.02
C ALA A 88 4.72 2.89 -10.57
N HIS A 89 3.67 3.30 -11.28
CA HIS A 89 2.30 2.91 -10.93
C HIS A 89 2.09 1.40 -11.00
N TRP A 90 2.58 0.73 -12.05
CA TRP A 90 2.47 -0.72 -12.16
C TRP A 90 3.31 -1.45 -11.11
N LEU A 91 4.49 -0.90 -10.80
CA LEU A 91 5.33 -1.40 -9.72
C LEU A 91 4.62 -1.31 -8.36
N PHE A 92 3.90 -0.22 -8.08
CA PHE A 92 3.07 -0.12 -6.87
C PHE A 92 2.01 -1.21 -6.79
N TYR A 93 1.28 -1.49 -7.88
CA TYR A 93 0.30 -2.58 -7.89
C TYR A 93 0.97 -3.92 -7.55
N ALA A 94 2.09 -4.23 -8.20
CA ALA A 94 2.82 -5.47 -7.96
C ALA A 94 3.33 -5.57 -6.51
N VAL A 95 3.98 -4.52 -6.00
CA VAL A 95 4.57 -4.50 -4.66
C VAL A 95 3.51 -4.56 -3.56
N VAL A 96 2.41 -3.79 -3.66
CA VAL A 96 1.34 -3.80 -2.65
C VAL A 96 0.65 -5.17 -2.62
N ILE A 97 0.35 -5.76 -3.78
CA ILE A 97 -0.28 -7.10 -3.83
C ILE A 97 0.68 -8.15 -3.25
N ALA A 98 1.97 -8.12 -3.62
CA ALA A 98 2.97 -9.03 -3.07
C ALA A 98 3.17 -8.85 -1.55
N MET A 99 3.10 -7.61 -1.06
CA MET A 99 3.18 -7.27 0.36
C MET A 99 2.02 -7.91 1.15
N CYS A 100 0.79 -7.76 0.68
CA CYS A 100 -0.38 -8.40 1.29
C CYS A 100 -0.32 -9.93 1.19
N ALA A 101 0.07 -10.47 0.03
CA ALA A 101 0.18 -11.91 -0.19
C ALA A 101 1.23 -12.56 0.72
N SER A 102 2.40 -11.92 0.90
CA SER A 102 3.42 -12.40 1.84
C SER A 102 2.93 -12.36 3.28
N GLY A 103 2.19 -11.32 3.69
CA GLY A 103 1.58 -11.24 5.02
C GLY A 103 0.56 -12.37 5.28
N LEU A 104 -0.29 -12.67 4.29
CA LEU A 104 -1.21 -13.81 4.35
C LEU A 104 -0.47 -15.15 4.42
N ALA A 105 0.64 -15.30 3.69
CA ALA A 105 1.45 -16.51 3.74
C ALA A 105 2.06 -16.73 5.13
N ILE A 106 2.63 -15.68 5.76
CA ILE A 106 3.10 -15.75 7.15
C ILE A 106 1.96 -16.17 8.07
N ALA A 107 0.80 -15.52 7.94
CA ALA A 107 -0.34 -15.78 8.81
C ALA A 107 -0.84 -17.22 8.75
N ASN A 108 -0.93 -17.78 7.55
CA ASN A 108 -1.34 -19.17 7.37
C ASN A 108 -0.30 -20.15 7.94
N MET A 109 0.99 -19.94 7.65
CA MET A 109 2.05 -20.82 8.14
C MET A 109 2.20 -20.80 9.66
N ALA A 110 1.95 -19.63 10.28
CA ALA A 110 2.05 -19.42 11.72
C ALA A 110 0.74 -19.71 12.48
N GLY A 111 -0.33 -20.15 11.81
CA GLY A 111 -1.62 -20.41 12.46
C GLY A 111 -2.30 -19.17 13.04
N LEU A 112 -1.91 -17.96 12.60
CA LEU A 112 -2.40 -16.70 13.15
C LEU A 112 -3.92 -16.51 13.10
N PRO A 113 -4.67 -16.97 12.07
CA PRO A 113 -6.11 -16.82 12.07
C PRO A 113 -6.78 -17.40 13.33
N GLY A 114 -6.35 -18.58 13.78
CA GLY A 114 -6.88 -19.22 14.99
C GLY A 114 -6.43 -18.55 16.28
N ILE A 115 -5.20 -18.02 16.32
CA ILE A 115 -4.66 -17.31 17.48
C ILE A 115 -5.33 -15.95 17.66
N VAL A 116 -5.36 -15.16 16.58
CA VAL A 116 -5.68 -13.73 16.61
C VAL A 116 -7.18 -13.47 16.46
N PHE A 117 -7.89 -14.24 15.63
CA PHE A 117 -9.33 -14.07 15.39
C PHE A 117 -10.17 -15.19 16.00
N GLY A 118 -9.61 -16.39 16.11
CA GLY A 118 -10.32 -17.58 16.58
C GLY A 118 -10.31 -17.80 18.10
N GLY A 119 -9.54 -17.02 18.86
CA GLY A 119 -9.49 -17.14 20.32
C GLY A 119 -8.96 -18.49 20.83
N SER A 120 -8.11 -19.17 20.05
CA SER A 120 -7.59 -20.50 20.40
C SER A 120 -6.79 -20.57 21.71
N GLY A 121 -6.30 -19.43 22.22
CA GLY A 121 -5.44 -19.35 23.40
C GLY A 121 -4.02 -19.87 23.17
N ALA A 122 -3.69 -20.32 21.96
CA ALA A 122 -2.34 -20.74 21.62
C ALA A 122 -1.38 -19.53 21.60
N PRO A 123 -0.13 -19.69 22.06
CA PRO A 123 0.85 -18.61 22.04
C PRO A 123 1.26 -18.27 20.60
N LEU A 124 1.69 -17.03 20.38
CA LEU A 124 2.36 -16.67 19.13
C LEU A 124 3.68 -17.46 19.00
N PRO A 125 4.13 -17.75 17.77
CA PRO A 125 5.48 -18.28 17.57
C PRO A 125 6.52 -17.39 18.22
N ALA A 126 7.55 -17.99 18.83
CA ALA A 126 8.64 -17.23 19.45
C ALA A 126 9.33 -16.27 18.46
N ASP A 127 9.43 -16.69 17.20
CA ASP A 127 9.97 -15.87 16.12
C ASP A 127 9.22 -16.14 14.80
N PHE A 128 8.98 -15.08 14.02
CA PHE A 128 8.42 -15.18 12.68
C PHE A 128 9.49 -15.33 11.58
N SER A 129 10.77 -15.13 11.90
CA SER A 129 11.89 -15.25 10.93
C SER A 129 12.02 -16.65 10.34
N MET A 130 11.54 -17.68 11.07
CA MET A 130 11.50 -19.06 10.62
C MET A 130 10.59 -19.28 9.39
N TYR A 131 9.67 -18.35 9.10
CA TYR A 131 8.79 -18.43 7.94
C TYR A 131 9.41 -17.66 6.76
N PRO A 132 9.79 -18.32 5.64
CA PRO A 132 10.44 -17.65 4.51
C PRO A 132 9.72 -16.40 3.98
N PRO A 133 8.37 -16.33 3.91
CA PRO A 133 7.67 -15.12 3.50
C PRO A 133 7.93 -13.89 4.39
N ARG A 134 8.40 -14.07 5.63
CA ARG A 134 8.71 -12.96 6.55
C ARG A 134 9.84 -12.07 6.05
N ALA A 135 10.88 -12.66 5.46
CA ALA A 135 11.99 -11.93 4.87
C ALA A 135 11.51 -11.13 3.65
N ALA A 136 10.73 -11.77 2.76
CA ALA A 136 10.13 -11.10 1.61
C ALA A 136 9.22 -9.94 2.03
N HIS A 137 8.38 -10.13 3.06
CA HIS A 137 7.51 -9.09 3.59
C HIS A 137 8.30 -7.88 4.11
N GLY A 138 9.42 -8.11 4.81
CA GLY A 138 10.31 -7.05 5.26
C GLY A 138 10.94 -6.26 4.11
N VAL A 139 11.48 -6.96 3.11
CA VAL A 139 12.05 -6.32 1.91
C VAL A 139 11.00 -5.52 1.14
N LEU A 140 9.80 -6.09 0.96
CA LEU A 140 8.69 -5.42 0.30
C LEU A 140 8.24 -4.18 1.07
N ALA A 141 8.27 -4.18 2.40
CA ALA A 141 8.00 -3.01 3.22
C ALA A 141 8.98 -1.86 2.91
N THR A 142 10.28 -2.16 2.89
CA THR A 142 11.33 -1.18 2.59
C THR A 142 11.18 -0.64 1.17
N VAL A 143 10.99 -1.52 0.18
CA VAL A 143 10.78 -1.13 -1.22
C VAL A 143 9.55 -0.24 -1.35
N LEU A 144 8.44 -0.60 -0.70
CA LEU A 144 7.21 0.18 -0.72
C LEU A 144 7.40 1.56 -0.09
N GLY A 145 8.12 1.66 1.04
CA GLY A 145 8.46 2.93 1.66
C GLY A 145 9.25 3.86 0.74
N VAL A 146 10.30 3.33 0.08
CA VAL A 146 11.10 4.09 -0.90
C VAL A 146 10.25 4.56 -2.08
N LEU A 147 9.38 3.68 -2.61
CA LEU A 147 8.48 4.03 -3.70
C LEU A 147 7.52 5.14 -3.30
N ILE A 148 6.94 5.08 -2.10
CA ILE A 148 6.03 6.12 -1.58
C ILE A 148 6.76 7.47 -1.49
N LEU A 149 7.97 7.49 -0.92
CA LEU A 149 8.76 8.72 -0.80
C LEU A 149 9.09 9.31 -2.18
N GLY A 150 9.55 8.48 -3.12
CA GLY A 150 9.83 8.93 -4.48
C GLY A 150 8.58 9.44 -5.21
N HIS A 151 7.45 8.76 -5.05
CA HIS A 151 6.18 9.14 -5.66
C HIS A 151 5.63 10.46 -5.09
N ALA A 152 5.58 10.59 -3.77
CA ALA A 152 5.13 11.80 -3.10
C ALA A 152 6.07 12.97 -3.43
N GLY A 153 7.39 12.75 -3.38
CA GLY A 153 8.40 13.73 -3.76
C GLY A 153 8.24 14.23 -5.20
N ALA A 154 8.00 13.32 -6.15
CA ALA A 154 7.70 13.70 -7.53
C ALA A 154 6.41 14.54 -7.63
N GLY A 155 5.35 14.15 -6.91
CA GLY A 155 4.10 14.92 -6.84
C GLY A 155 4.31 16.34 -6.31
N LEU A 156 5.09 16.50 -5.23
CA LEU A 156 5.43 17.80 -4.65
C LEU A 156 6.30 18.63 -5.61
N TRP A 157 7.27 18.00 -6.28
CA TRP A 157 8.08 18.68 -7.28
C TRP A 157 7.23 19.21 -8.45
N HIS A 158 6.27 18.40 -8.93
CA HIS A 158 5.31 18.83 -9.94
C HIS A 158 4.47 20.02 -9.47
N GLN A 159 4.02 20.01 -8.22
CA GLN A 159 3.20 21.06 -7.64
C GLN A 159 3.95 22.37 -7.43
N TYR A 160 5.14 22.32 -6.82
CA TYR A 160 5.82 23.52 -6.31
C TYR A 160 6.94 24.02 -7.21
N VAL A 161 7.61 23.14 -7.95
CA VAL A 161 8.73 23.50 -8.84
C VAL A 161 8.26 23.66 -10.28
N ARG A 162 7.65 22.61 -10.86
CA ARG A 162 7.14 22.66 -12.24
C ARG A 162 5.88 23.52 -12.36
N LYS A 163 5.04 23.54 -11.32
CA LYS A 163 3.75 24.24 -11.28
C LYS A 163 2.84 23.88 -12.46
N ASP A 164 2.89 22.63 -12.90
CA ASP A 164 2.14 22.12 -14.06
C ASP A 164 0.73 21.61 -13.69
N GLY A 165 0.37 21.67 -12.42
CA GLY A 165 -0.94 21.25 -11.92
C GLY A 165 -1.19 19.74 -11.98
N LEU A 166 -0.14 18.91 -12.07
CA LEU A 166 -0.26 17.45 -12.14
C LEU A 166 -1.11 16.89 -10.99
N LEU A 167 -0.91 17.38 -9.76
CA LEU A 167 -1.65 16.90 -8.58
C LEU A 167 -3.16 17.14 -8.69
N ARG A 168 -3.60 18.20 -9.38
CA ARG A 168 -5.04 18.50 -9.57
C ARG A 168 -5.78 17.36 -10.26
N ARG A 169 -5.07 16.53 -11.02
CA ARG A 169 -5.65 15.36 -11.72
C ARG A 169 -6.06 14.26 -10.75
N MET A 170 -5.39 14.14 -9.60
CA MET A 170 -5.65 13.16 -8.53
C MET A 170 -6.22 13.84 -7.27
N TRP A 171 -6.76 15.05 -7.38
CA TRP A 171 -7.43 15.74 -6.28
C TRP A 171 -8.95 15.63 -6.38
N PHE A 172 -9.64 15.82 -5.26
CA PHE A 172 -11.10 15.84 -5.22
C PHE A 172 -11.66 17.00 -6.05
N GLY A 173 -12.75 16.76 -6.79
CA GLY A 173 -13.50 17.78 -7.53
C GLY A 173 -14.12 17.29 -8.85
N ASN A 174 -14.80 18.18 -9.56
CA ASN A 174 -15.60 17.85 -10.75
C ASN A 174 -14.74 17.48 -11.96
N ARG A 175 -15.18 16.47 -12.75
CA ARG A 175 -14.47 16.01 -13.96
C ARG A 175 -14.61 16.96 -15.16
N SER A 176 -15.59 17.86 -15.10
CA SER A 176 -15.90 18.85 -16.13
C SER A 176 -15.05 20.12 -16.05
N GLU A 177 -14.27 20.28 -14.98
CA GLU A 177 -13.33 21.38 -14.75
C GLU A 177 -11.87 21.01 -15.05
#